data_AF-A0A5C7ZTE2-F1
#
_entry.id   AF-A0A5C7ZTE2-F1
#
_cell.length_a   1.000
_cell.length_b   1.000
_cell.length_c   1.000
_cell.angle_alpha   90.00
_cell.angle_beta   90.00
_cell.angle_gamma   90.00
#
_symmetry.space_group_name_H-M   'P 1'
#
loop_
_entity.id
_entity.type
_entity.pdbx_description
1 polymer ?
#
loop_
_entity_poly.entity_id
_entity_poly.type
_entity_poly.pdbx_seq_one_letter_code
_entity_poly.pdbx_strand_id
1 'polypeptide(L)'
;MTIRGVIAASDPHTAVAGARMLRRGGNAVDAIVAAKLTAAVTELPLTSLAGGGACVWGSAEKGYQVLDFFAAIPGRGLTTRPALDFAPVAVDFGQTTQIFHIGRGAAAVPGELVGLLELHRRAGRLPLRSVVAPAASWARDGFIVSPQIARIAALILPIAGWSASVSRLFFVDGRFLRAGDRLCNPELGEFLHELGEGDAHTVTAAYWSALVQHFGPAQGGLITARDVETYAPVVREPLDIRFGCYRVLSNPPPSAGGGLIGAGLRIAEGLGLGKEPFLSLAHLRAVAALLATVSDVRQAGYDERLHADPDSIRDLVAGDEILAWMAPARILREDPLGATTHISVIDAEGLAATMTTSNGEGCGYALPGFGIHVNNFLGEDDINPAGFHQAAPGTWMSTMMSPTLLIRAAQPCLALGS
;
A
#
# COMPACT_ATOMS: atom_id res chain seq x y z
N MET A 1 -31.44 -10.92 10.24
CA MET A 1 -30.40 -9.89 10.32
C MET A 1 -30.16 -9.36 8.93
N THR A 2 -30.23 -8.05 8.70
CA THR A 2 -29.85 -7.44 7.41
C THR A 2 -28.32 -7.37 7.31
N ILE A 3 -27.77 -7.71 6.14
CA ILE A 3 -26.34 -7.57 5.86
C ILE A 3 -26.01 -6.07 5.87
N ARG A 4 -25.03 -5.64 6.68
CA ARG A 4 -24.60 -4.23 6.78
C ARG A 4 -23.45 -3.86 5.85
N GLY A 5 -22.81 -4.86 5.26
CA GLY A 5 -21.66 -4.71 4.38
C GLY A 5 -20.83 -5.98 4.36
N VAL A 6 -19.85 -6.01 3.46
CA VAL A 6 -18.87 -7.09 3.31
C VAL A 6 -17.47 -6.48 3.34
N ILE A 7 -16.56 -7.16 4.02
CA ILE A 7 -15.13 -6.84 4.04
C ILE A 7 -14.33 -8.09 3.65
N ALA A 8 -13.31 -7.89 2.82
CA ALA A 8 -12.27 -8.86 2.51
C ALA A 8 -10.90 -8.29 2.89
N ALA A 9 -10.07 -9.11 3.52
CA ALA A 9 -8.71 -8.77 3.91
C ALA A 9 -7.85 -10.05 4.00
N SER A 10 -6.53 -9.88 4.00
CA SER A 10 -5.54 -10.97 4.07
C SER A 10 -5.45 -11.64 5.45
N ASP A 11 -5.63 -10.91 6.55
CA ASP A 11 -5.62 -11.47 7.90
C ASP A 11 -7.03 -11.49 8.55
N PRO A 12 -7.39 -12.55 9.30
CA PRO A 12 -8.67 -12.62 10.01
C PRO A 12 -8.90 -11.48 11.01
N HIS A 13 -7.87 -11.00 11.72
CA HIS A 13 -8.01 -9.90 12.67
C HIS A 13 -8.34 -8.60 11.93
N THR A 14 -7.65 -8.33 10.82
CA THR A 14 -7.92 -7.22 9.90
C THR A 14 -9.38 -7.23 9.44
N ALA A 15 -9.88 -8.37 8.94
CA ALA A 15 -11.27 -8.51 8.52
C ALA A 15 -12.26 -8.32 9.69
N VAL A 16 -11.95 -8.88 10.87
CA VAL A 16 -12.79 -8.76 12.07
C VAL A 16 -12.88 -7.32 12.55
N ALA A 17 -11.81 -6.54 12.48
CA ALA A 17 -11.80 -5.12 12.85
C ALA A 17 -12.82 -4.32 12.03
N GLY A 18 -12.77 -4.44 10.70
CA GLY A 18 -13.71 -3.75 9.82
C GLY A 18 -15.14 -4.28 9.96
N ALA A 19 -15.32 -5.59 10.09
CA ALA A 19 -16.64 -6.19 10.33
C ALA A 19 -17.27 -5.70 11.65
N ARG A 20 -16.47 -5.45 12.70
CA ARG A 20 -16.94 -4.86 13.95
C ARG A 20 -17.46 -3.43 13.74
N MET A 21 -16.81 -2.63 12.88
CA MET A 21 -17.27 -1.26 12.58
C MET A 21 -18.60 -1.27 11.83
N LEU A 22 -18.74 -2.12 10.81
CA LEU A 22 -20.01 -2.30 10.09
C LEU A 22 -21.14 -2.72 11.03
N ARG A 23 -20.89 -3.68 11.93
CA ARG A 23 -21.88 -4.11 12.93
C ARG A 23 -22.28 -3.01 13.91
N ARG A 24 -21.36 -2.09 14.23
CA ARG A 24 -21.60 -0.92 15.09
C ARG A 24 -22.30 0.23 14.37
N GLY A 25 -22.64 0.06 13.08
CA GLY A 25 -23.33 1.09 12.29
C GLY A 25 -22.40 2.08 11.60
N GLY A 26 -21.10 1.81 11.60
CA GLY A 26 -20.14 2.49 10.73
C GLY A 26 -20.31 2.09 9.28
N ASN A 27 -19.65 2.84 8.40
CA ASN A 27 -19.70 2.66 6.96
C ASN A 27 -18.42 1.97 6.42
N ALA A 28 -18.32 1.85 5.10
CA ALA A 28 -17.14 1.27 4.44
C ALA A 28 -15.82 1.95 4.83
N VAL A 29 -15.83 3.27 5.07
CA VAL A 29 -14.64 4.03 5.48
C VAL A 29 -14.24 3.75 6.92
N ASP A 30 -15.18 3.72 7.87
CA ASP A 30 -14.87 3.30 9.24
C ASP A 30 -14.27 1.88 9.27
N ALA A 31 -14.83 0.99 8.46
CA ALA A 31 -14.41 -0.40 8.38
C ALA A 31 -13.02 -0.57 7.77
N ILE A 32 -12.72 0.10 6.66
CA ILE A 32 -11.40 -0.03 6.00
C ILE A 32 -10.30 0.62 6.83
N VAL A 33 -10.56 1.73 7.52
CA VAL A 33 -9.59 2.38 8.41
C VAL A 33 -9.30 1.50 9.63
N ALA A 34 -10.33 0.97 10.30
CA ALA A 34 -10.14 0.05 11.44
C ALA A 34 -9.38 -1.23 11.03
N ALA A 35 -9.69 -1.76 9.86
CA ALA A 35 -9.00 -2.89 9.28
C ALA A 35 -7.53 -2.55 9.02
N LYS A 36 -7.22 -1.44 8.35
CA LYS A 36 -5.84 -1.09 8.01
C LYS A 36 -4.96 -0.77 9.22
N LEU A 37 -5.52 -0.11 10.25
CA LEU A 37 -4.85 0.07 11.54
C LEU A 37 -4.52 -1.27 12.19
N THR A 38 -5.43 -2.24 12.11
CA THR A 38 -5.20 -3.61 12.60
C THR A 38 -4.17 -4.35 11.76
N ALA A 39 -4.16 -4.16 10.45
CA ALA A 39 -3.16 -4.76 9.56
C ALA A 39 -1.76 -4.26 9.88
N ALA A 40 -1.59 -2.98 10.27
CA ALA A 40 -0.29 -2.46 10.72
C ALA A 40 0.23 -3.14 12.01
N VAL A 41 -0.62 -3.86 12.73
CA VAL A 41 -0.26 -4.65 13.92
C VAL A 41 -0.05 -6.12 13.56
N THR A 42 -1.00 -6.69 12.83
CA THR A 42 -1.10 -8.15 12.61
C THR A 42 -0.40 -8.63 11.34
N GLU A 43 -0.12 -7.72 10.41
CA GLU A 43 0.53 -7.95 9.12
C GLU A 43 1.83 -7.14 9.01
N LEU A 44 2.54 -7.01 10.14
CA LEU A 44 3.77 -6.22 10.29
C LEU A 44 4.81 -6.36 9.16
N PRO A 45 5.12 -7.55 8.60
CA PRO A 45 6.11 -7.64 7.52
C PRO A 45 5.63 -7.09 6.17
N LEU A 46 4.36 -6.71 6.04
CA LEU A 46 3.75 -6.22 4.79
C LEU A 46 3.45 -4.71 4.84
N THR A 47 3.06 -4.21 6.01
CA THR A 47 2.49 -2.87 6.11
C THR A 47 2.73 -2.24 7.49
N SER A 48 2.75 -0.91 7.53
CA SER A 48 3.12 -0.13 8.71
C SER A 48 2.45 1.24 8.70
N LEU A 49 2.28 1.86 9.87
CA LEU A 49 1.86 3.27 9.98
C LEU A 49 2.92 4.24 9.48
N ALA A 50 4.17 3.79 9.29
CA ALA A 50 5.23 4.51 8.58
C ALA A 50 5.45 3.94 7.16
N GLY A 51 4.43 3.33 6.57
CA GLY A 51 4.37 2.97 5.17
C GLY A 51 3.59 4.00 4.34
N GLY A 52 2.93 3.52 3.29
CA GLY A 52 2.05 4.31 2.45
C GLY A 52 1.16 3.47 1.55
N GLY A 53 0.19 4.12 0.93
CA GLY A 53 -0.77 3.44 0.07
C GLY A 53 -1.67 4.38 -0.71
N ALA A 54 -2.71 3.79 -1.30
CA ALA A 54 -3.79 4.53 -1.91
C ALA A 54 -5.12 3.85 -1.62
N CYS A 55 -6.18 4.65 -1.54
CA CYS A 55 -7.54 4.15 -1.39
C CYS A 55 -8.45 4.74 -2.47
N VAL A 56 -9.07 3.88 -3.28
CA VAL A 56 -10.19 4.27 -4.14
C VAL A 56 -11.47 4.08 -3.34
N TRP A 57 -12.26 5.13 -3.19
CA TRP A 57 -13.46 5.09 -2.37
C TRP A 57 -14.55 6.00 -2.92
N GLY A 58 -15.79 5.74 -2.55
CA GLY A 58 -16.92 6.57 -2.94
C GLY A 58 -18.21 5.79 -3.16
N SER A 59 -19.21 6.49 -3.67
CA SER A 59 -20.55 5.96 -3.91
C SER A 59 -21.16 6.61 -5.14
N ALA A 60 -22.25 6.05 -5.66
CA ALA A 60 -22.99 6.63 -6.78
C ALA A 60 -23.47 8.06 -6.49
N GLU A 61 -23.85 8.37 -5.24
CA GLU A 61 -24.36 9.66 -4.83
C GLU A 61 -23.26 10.72 -4.69
N LYS A 62 -22.13 10.34 -4.08
CA LYS A 62 -21.05 11.28 -3.73
C LYS A 62 -19.91 11.33 -4.76
N GLY A 63 -19.96 10.48 -5.77
CA GLY A 63 -18.85 10.24 -6.68
C GLY A 63 -17.76 9.35 -6.06
N TYR A 64 -16.77 9.03 -6.89
CA TYR A 64 -15.63 8.19 -6.54
C TYR A 64 -14.33 8.99 -6.64
N GLN A 65 -13.44 8.78 -5.68
CA GLN A 65 -12.18 9.51 -5.56
C GLN A 65 -11.06 8.55 -5.16
N VAL A 66 -9.83 8.98 -5.37
CA VAL A 66 -8.64 8.32 -4.85
C VAL A 66 -8.03 9.22 -3.78
N LEU A 67 -7.78 8.68 -2.59
CA LEU A 67 -6.87 9.30 -1.64
C LEU A 67 -5.51 8.62 -1.78
N ASP A 68 -4.53 9.36 -2.27
CA ASP A 68 -3.14 8.94 -2.41
C ASP A 68 -2.35 9.42 -1.19
N PHE A 69 -1.83 8.45 -0.44
CA PHE A 69 -1.03 8.64 0.77
C PHE A 69 0.20 7.73 0.71
N PHE A 70 0.79 7.55 -0.46
CA PHE A 70 1.98 6.71 -0.62
C PHE A 70 3.21 7.33 0.06
N ALA A 71 4.08 7.98 -0.70
CA ALA A 71 5.29 8.57 -0.15
C ALA A 71 5.80 9.73 -1.00
N ALA A 72 6.54 10.63 -0.35
CA ALA A 72 7.26 11.70 -1.02
C ALA A 72 8.77 11.53 -0.80
N ILE A 73 9.55 11.95 -1.80
CA ILE A 73 11.02 12.00 -1.71
C ILE A 73 11.42 13.01 -0.62
N PRO A 74 12.20 12.63 0.40
CA PRO A 74 12.60 13.53 1.48
C PRO A 74 13.78 14.44 1.08
N GLY A 75 14.13 15.38 1.95
CA GLY A 75 15.30 16.25 1.82
C GLY A 75 14.97 17.72 1.55
N ARG A 76 13.71 18.16 1.67
CA ARG A 76 13.35 19.57 1.47
C ARG A 76 14.11 20.45 2.46
N GLY A 77 14.83 21.45 1.93
CA GLY A 77 15.61 22.38 2.76
C GLY A 77 17.02 21.90 3.09
N LEU A 78 17.43 20.70 2.64
CA LEU A 78 18.84 20.33 2.65
C LEU A 78 19.61 21.10 1.58
N THR A 79 20.79 21.60 1.95
CA THR A 79 21.74 22.23 1.03
C THR A 79 22.80 21.25 0.56
N THR A 80 23.11 20.24 1.37
CA THR A 80 24.04 19.16 1.06
C THR A 80 23.47 17.82 1.52
N ARG A 81 23.86 16.74 0.84
CA ARG A 81 23.50 15.38 1.24
C ARG A 81 24.39 14.92 2.40
N PRO A 82 23.83 14.40 3.50
CA PRO A 82 24.63 13.82 4.57
C PRO A 82 25.25 12.48 4.14
N ALA A 83 26.17 11.95 4.94
CA ALA A 83 26.52 10.54 4.83
C ALA A 83 25.29 9.69 5.17
N LEU A 84 24.87 8.81 4.27
CA LEU A 84 23.65 8.03 4.43
C LEU A 84 23.93 6.73 5.18
N ASP A 85 23.04 6.41 6.12
CA ASP A 85 22.85 5.04 6.61
C ASP A 85 22.04 4.31 5.54
N PHE A 86 22.75 3.70 4.59
CA PHE A 86 22.18 3.05 3.42
C PHE A 86 23.05 1.87 3.02
N ALA A 87 22.51 0.66 3.11
CA ALA A 87 23.27 -0.56 2.89
C ALA A 87 22.44 -1.60 2.10
N PRO A 88 23.07 -2.35 1.17
CA PRO A 88 22.40 -3.42 0.48
C PRO A 88 22.14 -4.60 1.43
N VAL A 89 21.02 -5.27 1.25
CA VAL A 89 20.65 -6.50 1.93
C VAL A 89 20.06 -7.48 0.91
N ALA A 90 20.58 -8.69 0.89
CA ALA A 90 20.04 -9.76 0.05
C ALA A 90 18.87 -10.44 0.76
N VAL A 91 17.74 -10.53 0.08
CA VAL A 91 16.55 -11.27 0.51
C VAL A 91 16.35 -12.45 -0.43
N ASP A 92 16.28 -13.64 0.15
CA ASP A 92 16.11 -14.90 -0.58
C ASP A 92 14.62 -15.28 -0.63
N PHE A 93 14.05 -15.24 -1.83
CA PHE A 93 12.69 -15.67 -2.12
C PHE A 93 12.62 -17.14 -2.60
N GLY A 94 13.71 -17.87 -2.51
CA GLY A 94 13.86 -19.28 -2.87
C GLY A 94 14.16 -19.51 -4.34
N GLN A 95 13.40 -18.89 -5.26
CA GLN A 95 13.67 -18.97 -6.71
C GLN A 95 14.62 -17.87 -7.19
N THR A 96 14.63 -16.74 -6.51
CA THR A 96 15.43 -15.56 -6.82
C THR A 96 15.96 -14.95 -5.52
N THR A 97 17.11 -14.28 -5.61
CA THR A 97 17.61 -13.40 -4.55
C THR A 97 17.52 -11.98 -5.08
N GLN A 98 16.82 -11.12 -4.36
CA GLN A 98 16.73 -9.69 -4.66
C GLN A 98 17.60 -8.90 -3.69
N ILE A 99 18.19 -7.82 -4.18
CA ILE A 99 18.92 -6.88 -3.35
C ILE A 99 18.00 -5.71 -3.08
N PHE A 100 17.68 -5.50 -1.81
CA PHE A 100 17.07 -4.27 -1.33
C PHE A 100 18.12 -3.41 -0.66
N HIS A 101 17.80 -2.15 -0.42
CA HIS A 101 18.61 -1.30 0.45
C HIS A 101 17.82 -0.89 1.68
N ILE A 102 18.49 -0.97 2.82
CA ILE A 102 17.98 -0.63 4.14
C ILE A 102 18.84 0.45 4.77
N GLY A 103 18.50 0.84 6.00
CA GLY A 103 19.12 1.98 6.65
C GLY A 103 18.19 3.18 6.70
N ARG A 104 18.46 4.14 7.59
CA ARG A 104 17.63 5.34 7.74
C ARG A 104 17.58 6.19 6.46
N GLY A 105 18.59 6.09 5.59
CA GLY A 105 18.63 6.71 4.27
C GLY A 105 17.75 6.04 3.22
N ALA A 106 17.20 4.86 3.50
CA ALA A 106 16.21 4.18 2.65
C ALA A 106 14.77 4.65 2.91
N ALA A 107 14.52 5.39 4.00
CA ALA A 107 13.18 5.84 4.35
C ALA A 107 12.72 7.05 3.54
N ALA A 108 11.57 6.93 2.88
CA ALA A 108 10.83 8.06 2.31
C ALA A 108 9.90 8.69 3.36
N VAL A 109 9.33 9.86 3.07
CA VAL A 109 8.32 10.49 3.93
C VAL A 109 7.06 9.62 3.90
N PRO A 110 6.67 8.98 5.02
CA PRO A 110 5.56 8.03 5.03
C PRO A 110 4.20 8.74 5.03
N GLY A 111 3.19 8.12 4.44
CA GLY A 111 1.85 8.70 4.33
C GLY A 111 0.73 7.99 5.08
N GLU A 112 0.95 6.73 5.49
CA GLU A 112 -0.12 5.83 5.95
C GLU A 112 -0.95 6.44 7.10
N LEU A 113 -0.32 6.83 8.21
CA LEU A 113 -1.02 7.33 9.38
C LEU A 113 -1.93 8.53 9.04
N VAL A 114 -1.38 9.55 8.40
CA VAL A 114 -2.13 10.77 8.06
C VAL A 114 -3.16 10.51 6.96
N GLY A 115 -2.90 9.58 6.04
CA GLY A 115 -3.86 9.12 5.04
C GLY A 115 -5.09 8.48 5.66
N LEU A 116 -4.91 7.60 6.65
CA LEU A 116 -6.00 6.94 7.37
C LEU A 116 -6.83 7.94 8.17
N LEU A 117 -6.18 8.87 8.87
CA LEU A 117 -6.87 9.93 9.61
C LEU A 117 -7.65 10.85 8.66
N GLU A 118 -7.08 11.21 7.51
CA GLU A 118 -7.75 12.06 6.52
C GLU A 118 -8.95 11.34 5.87
N LEU A 119 -8.83 10.04 5.57
CA LEU A 119 -9.93 9.24 5.05
C LEU A 119 -11.08 9.17 6.07
N HIS A 120 -10.77 8.88 7.33
CA HIS A 120 -11.75 8.85 8.42
C HIS A 120 -12.39 10.23 8.63
N ARG A 121 -11.62 11.32 8.61
CA ARG A 121 -12.14 12.69 8.74
C ARG A 121 -13.13 13.05 7.62
N ARG A 122 -12.87 12.58 6.39
CA ARG A 122 -13.71 12.89 5.22
C ARG A 122 -15.04 12.17 5.21
N ALA A 123 -15.04 10.91 5.62
CA ALA A 123 -16.19 10.03 5.38
C ALA A 123 -16.49 9.04 6.51
N GLY A 124 -15.72 9.01 7.59
CA GLY A 124 -16.02 8.19 8.77
C GLY A 124 -17.30 8.64 9.47
N ARG A 125 -18.03 7.68 10.05
CA ARG A 125 -19.26 7.90 10.81
C ARG A 125 -19.07 7.63 12.30
N LEU A 126 -18.16 6.71 12.66
CA LEU A 126 -17.89 6.35 14.05
C LEU A 126 -16.82 7.26 14.66
N PRO A 127 -16.83 7.48 15.99
CA PRO A 127 -15.74 8.19 16.66
C PRO A 127 -14.40 7.48 16.47
N LEU A 128 -13.30 8.24 16.31
CA LEU A 128 -11.96 7.68 16.05
C LEU A 128 -11.54 6.63 17.09
N ARG A 129 -11.80 6.86 18.39
CA ARG A 129 -11.59 5.85 19.46
C ARG A 129 -12.18 4.48 19.14
N SER A 130 -13.35 4.43 18.50
CA SER A 130 -14.01 3.16 18.16
C SER A 130 -13.31 2.44 17.01
N VAL A 131 -12.80 3.21 16.05
CA VAL A 131 -12.10 2.74 14.85
C VAL A 131 -10.69 2.23 15.22
N VAL A 132 -10.00 2.90 16.14
CA VAL A 132 -8.64 2.56 16.56
C VAL A 132 -8.59 1.44 17.60
N ALA A 133 -9.61 1.32 18.47
CA ALA A 133 -9.62 0.38 19.59
C ALA A 133 -9.26 -1.08 19.26
N PRO A 134 -9.70 -1.70 18.14
CA PRO A 134 -9.30 -3.06 17.80
C PRO A 134 -7.78 -3.21 17.64
N ALA A 135 -7.16 -2.29 16.89
CA ALA A 135 -5.72 -2.30 16.64
C ALA A 135 -4.93 -2.06 17.94
N ALA A 136 -5.35 -1.09 18.75
CA ALA A 136 -4.72 -0.81 20.05
C ALA A 136 -4.74 -2.04 20.98
N SER A 137 -5.88 -2.74 21.07
CA SER A 137 -6.00 -3.94 21.89
C SER A 137 -5.14 -5.09 21.38
N TRP A 138 -5.13 -5.39 20.08
CA TRP A 138 -4.25 -6.45 19.57
C TRP A 138 -2.77 -6.11 19.64
N ALA A 139 -2.39 -4.84 19.54
CA ALA A 139 -1.01 -4.42 19.73
C ALA A 139 -0.57 -4.63 21.18
N ARG A 140 -1.37 -4.18 22.16
CA ARG A 140 -1.04 -4.31 23.59
C ARG A 140 -1.18 -5.74 24.11
N ASP A 141 -2.32 -6.38 23.83
CA ASP A 141 -2.70 -7.68 24.36
C ASP A 141 -2.21 -8.83 23.48
N GLY A 142 -1.63 -8.52 22.33
CA GLY A 142 -1.06 -9.48 21.40
C GLY A 142 -2.08 -10.33 20.63
N PHE A 143 -1.56 -11.01 19.61
CA PHE A 143 -2.31 -11.91 18.73
C PHE A 143 -1.46 -13.13 18.38
N ILE A 144 -2.10 -14.19 17.89
CA ILE A 144 -1.40 -15.42 17.47
C ILE A 144 -0.94 -15.26 16.02
N VAL A 145 0.36 -15.41 15.79
CA VAL A 145 0.95 -15.30 14.46
C VAL A 145 0.49 -16.44 13.57
N SER A 146 -0.07 -16.10 12.40
CA SER A 146 -0.54 -17.08 11.43
C SER A 146 0.63 -17.74 10.65
N PRO A 147 0.44 -18.94 10.08
CA PRO A 147 1.45 -19.57 9.23
C PRO A 147 1.89 -18.73 8.04
N GLN A 148 0.97 -17.92 7.47
CA GLN A 148 1.27 -17.04 6.34
C GLN A 148 2.16 -15.88 6.78
N ILE A 149 1.79 -15.17 7.86
CA ILE A 149 2.60 -14.05 8.38
C ILE A 149 3.99 -14.53 8.82
N ALA A 150 4.09 -15.70 9.47
CA ALA A 150 5.39 -16.27 9.83
C ALA A 150 6.26 -16.59 8.61
N ARG A 151 5.67 -17.10 7.52
CA ARG A 151 6.38 -17.38 6.28
C ARG A 151 6.90 -16.09 5.63
N ILE A 152 6.08 -15.06 5.56
CA ILE A 152 6.45 -13.76 4.98
C ILE A 152 7.52 -13.09 5.84
N ALA A 153 7.36 -13.08 7.16
CA ALA A 153 8.36 -12.54 8.08
C ALA A 153 9.73 -13.23 7.91
N ALA A 154 9.75 -14.56 7.65
CA ALA A 154 10.99 -15.29 7.44
C ALA A 154 11.78 -14.81 6.21
N LEU A 155 11.10 -14.31 5.17
CA LEU A 155 11.76 -13.74 3.99
C LEU A 155 12.58 -12.50 4.38
N ILE A 156 12.01 -11.64 5.21
CA ILE A 156 12.64 -10.39 5.64
C ILE A 156 13.50 -10.54 6.90
N LEU A 157 13.87 -11.76 7.32
CA LEU A 157 14.70 -12.00 8.50
C LEU A 157 16.01 -11.17 8.50
N PRO A 158 16.76 -11.02 7.39
CA PRO A 158 17.96 -10.17 7.36
C PRO A 158 17.68 -8.71 7.74
N ILE A 159 16.48 -8.22 7.45
CA ILE A 159 16.03 -6.85 7.71
C ILE A 159 15.48 -6.75 9.14
N ALA A 160 14.60 -7.67 9.53
CA ALA A 160 14.01 -7.73 10.86
C ALA A 160 15.06 -8.04 11.96
N GLY A 161 16.20 -8.62 11.60
CA GLY A 161 17.36 -8.82 12.46
C GLY A 161 18.39 -7.68 12.45
N TRP A 162 18.19 -6.64 11.63
CA TRP A 162 19.23 -5.65 11.33
C TRP A 162 19.65 -4.80 12.53
N SER A 163 18.67 -4.33 13.31
CA SER A 163 18.91 -3.48 14.47
C SER A 163 18.06 -3.90 15.67
N ALA A 164 18.55 -3.61 16.88
CA ALA A 164 17.81 -3.86 18.11
C ALA A 164 16.41 -3.19 18.10
N SER A 165 16.26 -2.06 17.40
CA SER A 165 15.00 -1.33 17.30
C SER A 165 13.92 -2.10 16.54
N VAL A 166 14.27 -2.83 15.47
CA VAL A 166 13.31 -3.62 14.68
C VAL A 166 13.21 -5.06 15.19
N SER A 167 14.30 -5.65 15.70
CA SER A 167 14.28 -7.04 16.18
C SER A 167 13.31 -7.27 17.33
N ARG A 168 13.11 -6.27 18.21
CA ARG A 168 12.07 -6.33 19.24
C ARG A 168 10.64 -6.47 18.73
N LEU A 169 10.38 -6.18 17.45
CA LEU A 169 9.07 -6.32 16.82
C LEU A 169 8.84 -7.72 16.21
N PHE A 170 9.91 -8.47 15.95
CA PHE A 170 9.85 -9.75 15.23
C PHE A 170 10.39 -10.94 16.03
N PHE A 171 11.02 -10.71 17.18
CA PHE A 171 11.60 -11.75 18.01
C PHE A 171 10.77 -11.97 19.27
N VAL A 172 10.48 -13.23 19.57
CA VAL A 172 9.76 -13.68 20.75
C VAL A 172 10.72 -14.56 21.56
N ASP A 173 10.97 -14.23 22.82
CA ASP A 173 11.91 -14.95 23.70
C ASP A 173 13.31 -15.14 23.09
N GLY A 174 13.82 -14.11 22.40
CA GLY A 174 15.17 -14.12 21.81
C GLY A 174 15.31 -14.95 20.53
N ARG A 175 14.24 -15.54 20.02
CA ARG A 175 14.20 -16.22 18.72
C ARG A 175 13.27 -15.50 17.75
N PHE A 176 13.52 -15.67 16.45
CA PHE A 176 12.62 -15.16 15.44
C PHE A 176 11.21 -15.75 15.58
N LEU A 177 10.19 -14.95 15.30
CA LEU A 177 8.79 -15.36 15.40
C LEU A 177 8.49 -16.57 14.51
N ARG A 178 7.53 -17.39 14.95
CA ARG A 178 7.01 -18.54 14.24
C ARG A 178 5.49 -18.56 14.34
N ALA A 179 4.86 -19.33 13.46
CA ALA A 179 3.43 -19.57 13.52
C ALA A 179 3.05 -20.14 14.89
N GLY A 180 1.97 -19.63 15.49
CA GLY A 180 1.52 -20.02 16.82
C GLY A 180 2.11 -19.20 17.97
N ASP A 181 3.14 -18.39 17.73
CA ASP A 181 3.65 -17.46 18.75
C ASP A 181 2.63 -16.37 19.05
N ARG A 182 2.62 -15.90 20.30
CA ARG A 182 1.90 -14.68 20.67
C ARG A 182 2.83 -13.49 20.49
N LEU A 183 2.53 -12.63 19.52
CA LEU A 183 3.27 -11.39 19.28
C LEU A 183 2.51 -10.21 19.88
N CYS A 184 3.23 -9.30 20.55
CA CYS A 184 2.68 -8.06 21.08
C CYS A 184 3.63 -6.89 20.81
N ASN A 185 3.06 -5.70 20.64
CA ASN A 185 3.76 -4.43 20.50
C ASN A 185 3.07 -3.38 21.39
N PRO A 186 3.36 -3.37 22.71
CA PRO A 186 2.71 -2.47 23.65
C PRO A 186 2.93 -0.99 23.33
N GLU A 187 4.10 -0.60 22.80
CA GLU A 187 4.36 0.79 22.40
C GLU A 187 3.39 1.25 21.30
N LEU A 188 3.17 0.43 20.28
CA LEU A 188 2.18 0.72 19.24
C LEU A 188 0.76 0.72 19.82
N GLY A 189 0.47 -0.17 20.78
CA GLY A 189 -0.82 -0.23 21.47
C GLY A 189 -1.15 1.05 22.23
N GLU A 190 -0.20 1.58 23.00
CA GLU A 190 -0.36 2.83 23.73
C GLU A 190 -0.46 4.02 22.77
N PHE A 191 0.39 4.09 21.74
CA PHE A 191 0.29 5.13 20.70
C PHE A 191 -1.09 5.15 20.02
N LEU A 192 -1.60 4.00 19.62
CA LEU A 192 -2.93 3.88 19.03
C LEU A 192 -4.04 4.23 20.04
N HIS A 193 -3.89 3.85 21.30
CA HIS A 193 -4.84 4.24 22.34
C HIS A 193 -4.90 5.76 22.51
N GLU A 194 -3.75 6.42 22.62
CA GLU A 194 -3.64 7.88 22.70
C GLU A 194 -4.17 8.57 21.44
N LEU A 195 -3.94 8.00 20.26
CA LEU A 195 -4.49 8.51 19.00
C LEU A 195 -6.03 8.51 19.00
N GLY A 196 -6.65 7.51 19.64
CA GLY A 196 -8.10 7.37 19.73
C GLY A 196 -8.75 8.22 20.83
N GLU A 197 -8.15 8.26 22.02
CA GLU A 197 -8.70 8.93 23.21
C GLU A 197 -8.24 10.39 23.37
N GLY A 198 -7.04 10.71 22.89
CA GLY A 198 -6.43 12.03 23.00
C GLY A 198 -6.73 12.94 21.81
N ASP A 199 -5.96 14.03 21.71
CA ASP A 199 -5.97 14.91 20.54
C ASP A 199 -5.11 14.31 19.42
N ALA A 200 -5.77 13.77 18.39
CA ALA A 200 -5.11 13.12 17.26
C ALA A 200 -4.10 14.03 16.55
N HIS A 201 -4.31 15.36 16.54
CA HIS A 201 -3.37 16.31 15.97
C HIS A 201 -2.05 16.34 16.77
N THR A 202 -2.13 16.48 18.10
CA THR A 202 -0.97 16.45 18.98
C THR A 202 -0.21 15.12 18.91
N VAL A 203 -0.92 14.00 18.92
CA VAL A 203 -0.32 12.66 18.82
C VAL A 203 0.39 12.47 17.47
N THR A 204 -0.21 12.95 16.37
CA THR A 204 0.40 12.93 15.04
C THR A 204 1.62 13.85 14.95
N ALA A 205 1.59 15.01 15.60
CA ALA A 205 2.74 15.92 15.65
C ALA A 205 3.93 15.29 16.40
N ALA A 206 3.68 14.52 17.46
CA ALA A 206 4.72 13.77 18.17
C ALA A 206 5.34 12.69 17.28
N TYR A 207 4.52 11.96 16.51
CA TYR A 207 4.98 10.99 15.51
C TYR A 207 5.91 11.65 14.47
N TRP A 208 5.52 12.81 13.93
CA TRP A 208 6.35 13.55 12.97
C TRP A 208 7.66 14.03 13.57
N SER A 209 7.63 14.55 14.80
CA SER A 209 8.82 14.99 15.50
C SER A 209 9.81 13.84 15.69
N ALA A 210 9.33 12.66 16.08
CA ALA A 210 10.15 11.46 16.22
C ALA A 210 10.76 11.01 14.89
N LEU A 211 10.01 11.07 13.78
CA LEU A 211 10.53 10.75 12.45
C LEU A 211 11.71 11.66 12.08
N VAL A 212 11.56 12.98 12.25
CA VAL A 212 12.65 13.93 11.96
C VAL A 212 13.87 13.67 12.86
N GLN A 213 13.64 13.40 14.15
CA GLN A 213 14.71 13.16 15.10
C GLN A 213 15.51 11.89 14.78
N HIS A 214 14.83 10.81 14.39
CA HIS A 214 15.44 9.49 14.23
C HIS A 214 15.78 9.11 12.78
N PHE A 215 15.10 9.70 11.79
CA PHE A 215 15.31 9.43 10.36
C PHE A 215 15.75 10.67 9.59
N GLY A 216 16.15 11.72 10.30
CA GLY A 216 16.71 12.93 9.71
C GLY A 216 18.21 12.85 9.43
N PRO A 217 18.78 13.94 8.89
CA PRO A 217 20.17 14.02 8.42
C PRO A 217 21.22 13.67 9.47
N ALA A 218 20.98 14.04 10.73
CA ALA A 218 21.91 13.77 11.84
C ALA A 218 22.06 12.27 12.15
N GLN A 219 21.13 11.44 11.68
CA GLN A 219 21.15 9.99 11.87
C GLN A 219 21.48 9.24 10.56
N GLY A 220 21.90 9.94 9.51
CA GLY A 220 22.13 9.35 8.19
C GLY A 220 20.85 9.07 7.38
N GLY A 221 19.71 9.63 7.80
CA GLY A 221 18.49 9.65 7.00
C GLY A 221 18.31 10.98 6.25
N LEU A 222 17.14 11.16 5.64
CA LEU A 222 16.85 12.33 4.80
C LEU A 222 15.59 13.10 5.22
N ILE A 223 14.77 12.59 6.13
CA ILE A 223 13.48 13.19 6.49
C ILE A 223 13.73 14.47 7.32
N THR A 224 13.30 15.62 6.80
CA THR A 224 13.46 16.92 7.46
C THR A 224 12.16 17.42 8.08
N ALA A 225 12.27 18.44 8.94
CA ALA A 225 11.11 19.16 9.46
C ALA A 225 10.24 19.77 8.33
N ARG A 226 10.86 20.25 7.26
CA ARG A 226 10.14 20.84 6.12
C ARG A 226 9.41 19.77 5.31
N ASP A 227 9.95 18.56 5.23
CA ASP A 227 9.26 17.44 4.59
C ASP A 227 7.97 17.11 5.33
N VAL A 228 8.05 16.90 6.65
CA VAL A 228 6.87 16.52 7.46
C VAL A 228 5.84 17.65 7.59
N GLU A 229 6.27 18.91 7.59
CA GLU A 229 5.37 20.08 7.61
C GLU A 229 4.57 20.23 6.31
N THR A 230 5.18 19.87 5.18
CA THR A 230 4.57 20.09 3.85
C THR A 230 3.88 18.85 3.27
N TYR A 231 4.05 17.69 3.91
CA TYR A 231 3.40 16.46 3.48
C TYR A 231 1.90 16.48 3.79
N ALA A 232 1.08 16.14 2.78
CA ALA A 232 -0.35 15.91 2.95
C ALA A 232 -0.84 14.86 1.94
N PRO A 233 -1.75 13.95 2.32
CA PRO A 233 -2.44 13.07 1.39
C PRO A 233 -3.12 13.85 0.25
N VAL A 234 -3.05 13.34 -0.97
CA VAL A 234 -3.58 13.99 -2.17
C VAL A 234 -4.87 13.31 -2.61
N VAL A 235 -5.91 14.11 -2.85
CA VAL A 235 -7.13 13.61 -3.50
C VAL A 235 -6.96 13.69 -5.00
N ARG A 236 -7.19 12.57 -5.69
CA ARG A 236 -7.08 12.46 -7.14
C ARG A 236 -8.38 11.96 -7.76
N GLU A 237 -8.62 12.36 -9.00
CA GLU A 237 -9.64 11.74 -9.83
C GLU A 237 -9.16 10.34 -10.29
N PRO A 238 -9.95 9.28 -10.11
CA PRO A 238 -9.57 7.94 -10.57
C PRO A 238 -9.26 7.89 -12.07
N LEU A 239 -8.48 6.91 -12.49
CA LEU A 239 -8.54 6.45 -13.88
C LEU A 239 -9.88 5.76 -14.09
N ASP A 240 -10.66 6.20 -15.08
CA ASP A 240 -11.96 5.62 -15.45
C ASP A 240 -11.83 4.84 -16.75
N ILE A 241 -11.74 3.53 -16.62
CA ILE A 241 -11.47 2.62 -17.74
C ILE A 241 -12.77 1.93 -18.12
N ARG A 242 -13.16 2.02 -19.39
CA ARG A 242 -14.35 1.33 -19.90
C ARG A 242 -13.99 -0.11 -20.25
N PHE A 243 -14.78 -1.05 -19.76
CA PHE A 243 -14.63 -2.48 -20.07
C PHE A 243 -16.01 -3.14 -20.17
N GLY A 244 -16.48 -3.35 -21.40
CA GLY A 244 -17.85 -3.79 -21.67
C GLY A 244 -18.91 -2.90 -20.98
N CYS A 245 -19.72 -3.50 -20.09
CA CYS A 245 -20.76 -2.77 -19.33
C CYS A 245 -20.27 -2.16 -18.00
N TYR A 246 -18.97 -2.30 -17.70
CA TYR A 246 -18.35 -1.85 -16.45
C TYR A 246 -17.52 -0.59 -16.68
N ARG A 247 -17.42 0.20 -15.61
CA ARG A 247 -16.34 1.18 -15.42
C ARG A 247 -15.39 0.62 -14.39
N VAL A 248 -14.11 0.56 -14.70
CA VAL A 248 -13.04 0.12 -13.81
C VAL A 248 -12.33 1.37 -13.32
N LEU A 249 -12.53 1.70 -12.05
CA LEU A 249 -11.94 2.87 -11.41
C LEU A 249 -10.69 2.44 -10.64
N SER A 250 -9.53 2.94 -11.04
CA SER A 250 -8.26 2.64 -10.35
C SER A 250 -7.49 3.92 -10.01
N ASN A 251 -6.44 3.78 -9.21
CA ASN A 251 -5.53 4.86 -8.94
C ASN A 251 -4.86 5.43 -10.21
N PRO A 252 -4.76 6.77 -10.31
CA PRO A 252 -4.11 7.43 -11.44
C PRO A 252 -2.60 7.61 -11.22
N PRO A 253 -1.89 8.15 -12.23
CA PRO A 253 -0.55 8.68 -12.05
C PRO A 253 -0.43 9.56 -10.80
N PRO A 254 0.69 9.47 -10.06
CA PRO A 254 1.97 8.86 -10.46
C PRO A 254 2.03 7.33 -10.30
N SER A 255 0.96 6.65 -9.87
CA SER A 255 0.96 5.20 -9.87
C SER A 255 0.89 4.62 -11.28
N ALA A 256 1.71 3.59 -11.52
CA ALA A 256 1.74 2.82 -12.75
C ALA A 256 0.57 1.82 -12.86
N GLY A 257 0.10 1.29 -11.73
CA GLY A 257 -0.75 0.11 -11.66
C GLY A 257 -2.09 0.24 -12.40
N GLY A 258 -2.84 1.32 -12.13
CA GLY A 258 -4.13 1.55 -12.77
C GLY A 258 -4.06 1.69 -14.30
N GLY A 259 -3.01 2.32 -14.84
CA GLY A 259 -2.85 2.46 -16.29
C GLY A 259 -2.45 1.14 -16.97
N LEU A 260 -1.64 0.31 -16.32
CA LEU A 260 -1.30 -1.04 -16.81
C LEU A 260 -2.51 -1.99 -16.78
N ILE A 261 -3.38 -1.88 -15.77
CA ILE A 261 -4.68 -2.56 -15.77
C ILE A 261 -5.52 -2.10 -16.97
N GLY A 262 -5.57 -0.79 -17.21
CA GLY A 262 -6.27 -0.23 -18.36
C GLY A 262 -5.75 -0.78 -19.68
N ALA A 263 -4.43 -0.76 -19.88
CA ALA A 263 -3.78 -1.35 -21.05
C ALA A 263 -4.16 -2.82 -21.22
N GLY A 264 -4.07 -3.62 -20.15
CA GLY A 264 -4.44 -5.02 -20.17
C GLY A 264 -5.91 -5.26 -20.56
N LEU A 265 -6.84 -4.47 -20.01
CA LEU A 265 -8.25 -4.59 -20.36
C LEU A 265 -8.53 -4.24 -21.83
N ARG A 266 -7.88 -3.21 -22.38
CA ARG A 266 -7.99 -2.84 -23.80
C ARG A 266 -7.43 -3.93 -24.72
N ILE A 267 -6.28 -4.51 -24.37
CA ILE A 267 -5.70 -5.64 -25.10
C ILE A 267 -6.64 -6.86 -25.04
N ALA A 268 -7.20 -7.15 -23.86
CA ALA A 268 -8.15 -8.25 -23.67
C ALA A 268 -9.41 -8.10 -24.54
N GLU A 269 -9.97 -6.87 -24.65
CA GLU A 269 -11.08 -6.56 -25.56
C GLU A 269 -10.69 -6.80 -27.03
N GLY A 270 -9.50 -6.33 -27.44
CA GLY A 270 -8.98 -6.51 -28.79
C GLY A 270 -8.76 -7.99 -29.17
N LEU A 271 -8.32 -8.81 -28.22
CA LEU A 271 -8.18 -10.26 -28.38
C LEU A 271 -9.52 -11.01 -28.33
N GLY A 272 -10.60 -10.34 -27.89
CA GLY A 272 -11.90 -10.97 -27.69
C GLY A 272 -11.90 -12.00 -26.55
N LEU A 273 -11.09 -11.76 -25.51
CA LEU A 273 -10.98 -12.63 -24.34
C LEU A 273 -12.36 -12.84 -23.69
N GLY A 274 -12.66 -14.09 -23.31
CA GLY A 274 -13.95 -14.47 -22.74
C GLY A 274 -14.99 -14.98 -23.75
N LYS A 275 -14.64 -15.08 -25.05
CA LYS A 275 -15.47 -15.79 -26.05
C LYS A 275 -15.32 -17.31 -25.95
N GLU A 276 -14.19 -17.76 -25.46
CA GLU A 276 -13.88 -19.15 -25.14
C GLU A 276 -14.45 -19.59 -23.78
N PRO A 277 -14.65 -20.90 -23.54
CA PRO A 277 -15.12 -21.38 -22.24
C PRO A 277 -14.13 -21.04 -21.11
N PHE A 278 -14.66 -20.58 -19.97
CA PHE A 278 -13.87 -20.26 -18.79
C PHE A 278 -13.01 -21.46 -18.35
N LEU A 279 -11.73 -21.20 -18.05
CA LEU A 279 -10.71 -22.20 -17.70
C LEU A 279 -10.40 -23.26 -18.77
N SER A 280 -10.87 -23.08 -20.01
CA SER A 280 -10.38 -23.88 -21.14
C SER A 280 -8.90 -23.60 -21.41
N LEU A 281 -8.22 -24.52 -22.10
CA LEU A 281 -6.83 -24.29 -22.53
C LEU A 281 -6.68 -23.03 -23.41
N ALA A 282 -7.71 -22.72 -24.21
CA ALA A 282 -7.74 -21.49 -25.01
C ALA A 282 -7.78 -20.25 -24.11
N HIS A 283 -8.64 -20.26 -23.08
CA HIS A 283 -8.75 -19.17 -22.11
C HIS A 283 -7.43 -18.96 -21.37
N LEU A 284 -6.84 -20.03 -20.84
CA LEU A 284 -5.58 -19.96 -20.10
C LEU A 284 -4.43 -19.44 -20.96
N ARG A 285 -4.36 -19.85 -22.25
CA ARG A 285 -3.36 -19.34 -23.20
C ARG A 285 -3.56 -17.87 -23.51
N ALA A 286 -4.80 -17.42 -23.67
CA ALA A 286 -5.11 -16.03 -23.94
C ALA A 286 -4.80 -15.13 -22.73
N VAL A 287 -5.14 -15.56 -21.51
CA VAL A 287 -4.74 -14.87 -20.27
C VAL A 287 -3.22 -14.82 -20.13
N ALA A 288 -2.52 -15.92 -20.38
CA ALA A 288 -1.05 -15.94 -20.33
C ALA A 288 -0.41 -14.99 -21.35
N ALA A 289 -0.92 -14.96 -22.58
CA ALA A 289 -0.46 -14.03 -23.60
C ALA A 289 -0.72 -12.56 -23.20
N LEU A 290 -1.90 -12.28 -22.65
CA LEU A 290 -2.24 -10.95 -22.15
C LEU A 290 -1.25 -10.47 -21.08
N LEU A 291 -0.99 -11.30 -20.06
CA LEU A 291 -0.05 -10.95 -18.98
C LEU A 291 1.36 -10.70 -19.52
N ALA A 292 1.82 -11.51 -20.48
CA ALA A 292 3.11 -11.31 -21.13
C ALA A 292 3.15 -9.99 -21.91
N THR A 293 2.12 -9.69 -22.70
CA THR A 293 2.04 -8.44 -23.47
C THR A 293 2.01 -7.22 -22.56
N VAL A 294 1.29 -7.24 -21.43
CA VAL A 294 1.29 -6.12 -20.48
C VAL A 294 2.68 -5.92 -19.86
N SER A 295 3.40 -7.01 -19.56
CA SER A 295 4.80 -6.93 -19.11
C SER A 295 5.71 -6.31 -20.18
N ASP A 296 5.56 -6.70 -21.45
CA ASP A 296 6.31 -6.11 -22.56
C ASP A 296 5.97 -4.63 -22.74
N VAL A 297 4.70 -4.25 -22.62
CA VAL A 297 4.26 -2.84 -22.64
C VAL A 297 4.97 -2.03 -21.57
N ARG A 298 5.07 -2.57 -20.35
CA ARG A 298 5.78 -1.88 -19.27
C ARG A 298 7.24 -1.60 -19.65
N GLN A 299 7.92 -2.63 -20.16
CA GLN A 299 9.34 -2.57 -20.52
C GLN A 299 9.62 -1.77 -21.79
N ALA A 300 8.65 -1.62 -22.69
CA ALA A 300 8.80 -0.93 -23.97
C ALA A 300 8.57 0.60 -23.90
N GLY A 301 8.48 1.18 -22.70
CA GLY A 301 8.46 2.64 -22.51
C GLY A 301 7.24 3.19 -21.77
N TYR A 302 6.37 2.34 -21.20
CA TYR A 302 5.27 2.82 -20.34
C TYR A 302 5.81 3.57 -19.11
N ASP A 303 6.81 3.00 -18.42
CA ASP A 303 7.38 3.62 -17.22
C ASP A 303 8.05 4.96 -17.57
N GLU A 304 8.77 5.03 -18.69
CA GLU A 304 9.35 6.29 -19.20
C GLU A 304 8.27 7.34 -19.48
N ARG A 305 7.18 6.95 -20.15
CA ARG A 305 6.04 7.83 -20.44
C ARG A 305 5.35 8.31 -19.17
N LEU A 306 5.10 7.43 -18.20
CA LEU A 306 4.51 7.76 -16.90
C LEU A 306 5.32 8.81 -16.15
N HIS A 307 6.65 8.70 -16.18
CA HIS A 307 7.53 9.63 -15.47
C HIS A 307 7.75 10.95 -16.22
N ALA A 308 7.75 10.94 -17.56
CA ALA A 308 7.94 12.13 -18.37
C ALA A 308 6.66 12.97 -18.53
N ASP A 309 5.53 12.30 -18.75
CA ASP A 309 4.22 12.92 -18.95
C ASP A 309 3.12 12.04 -18.31
N PRO A 310 2.93 12.15 -16.97
CA PRO A 310 1.94 11.36 -16.24
C PRO A 310 0.53 11.46 -16.83
N ASP A 311 0.10 12.64 -17.28
CA ASP A 311 -1.26 12.85 -17.78
C ASP A 311 -1.52 12.09 -19.09
N SER A 312 -0.48 11.85 -19.89
CA SER A 312 -0.57 11.05 -21.12
C SER A 312 -0.99 9.59 -20.89
N ILE A 313 -0.90 9.06 -19.66
CA ILE A 313 -1.41 7.73 -19.31
C ILE A 313 -2.94 7.68 -19.38
N ARG A 314 -3.62 8.80 -19.08
CA ARG A 314 -5.09 8.89 -19.24
C ARG A 314 -5.46 8.74 -20.71
N ASP A 315 -4.71 9.40 -21.59
CA ASP A 315 -4.92 9.34 -23.04
C ASP A 315 -4.60 7.94 -23.60
N LEU A 316 -3.52 7.32 -23.12
CA LEU A 316 -3.14 5.95 -23.53
C LEU A 316 -4.27 4.94 -23.25
N VAL A 317 -4.90 5.05 -22.09
CA VAL A 317 -5.96 4.13 -21.66
C VAL A 317 -7.32 4.46 -22.28
N ALA A 318 -7.57 5.74 -22.57
CA ALA A 318 -8.79 6.18 -23.25
C ALA A 318 -8.75 5.95 -24.78
N GLY A 319 -7.56 5.91 -25.38
CA GLY A 319 -7.33 5.76 -26.80
C GLY A 319 -7.07 4.31 -27.26
N ASP A 320 -6.72 4.20 -28.55
CA ASP A 320 -6.36 2.93 -29.20
C ASP A 320 -4.84 2.76 -29.38
N GLU A 321 -4.03 3.73 -28.91
CA GLU A 321 -2.57 3.69 -29.01
C GLU A 321 -1.98 2.39 -28.44
N ILE A 322 -2.56 1.88 -27.34
CA ILE A 322 -2.10 0.65 -26.71
C ILE A 322 -2.26 -0.58 -27.61
N LEU A 323 -3.17 -0.55 -28.59
CA LEU A 323 -3.34 -1.64 -29.56
C LEU A 323 -2.16 -1.73 -30.53
N ALA A 324 -1.44 -0.62 -30.77
CA ALA A 324 -0.21 -0.65 -31.57
C ALA A 324 0.93 -1.41 -30.87
N TRP A 325 0.80 -1.62 -29.55
CA TRP A 325 1.76 -2.37 -28.74
C TRP A 325 1.38 -3.87 -28.67
N MET A 326 0.35 -4.29 -29.40
CA MET A 326 -0.05 -5.69 -29.55
C MET A 326 0.94 -6.45 -30.45
N ALA A 327 2.10 -6.80 -29.89
CA ALA A 327 2.88 -7.90 -30.43
C ALA A 327 2.35 -9.21 -29.82
N PRO A 328 2.21 -10.31 -30.59
CA PRO A 328 2.00 -11.63 -30.00
C PRO A 328 3.23 -11.99 -29.16
N ALA A 329 3.11 -11.87 -27.84
CA ALA A 329 4.22 -12.03 -26.91
C ALA A 329 4.69 -13.49 -26.80
N ARG A 330 6.02 -13.62 -26.58
CA ARG A 330 6.72 -14.87 -26.28
C ARG A 330 6.80 -15.05 -24.77
N ILE A 331 6.82 -16.32 -24.34
CA ILE A 331 7.08 -16.89 -22.99
C ILE A 331 7.03 -15.87 -21.82
N LEU A 332 6.02 -16.02 -20.96
CA LEU A 332 5.95 -15.35 -19.66
C LEU A 332 7.24 -15.53 -18.86
N ARG A 333 7.83 -14.40 -18.43
CA ARG A 333 8.71 -14.35 -17.26
C ARG A 333 7.96 -13.59 -16.18
N GLU A 334 7.23 -14.31 -15.33
CA GLU A 334 6.67 -13.71 -14.12
C GLU A 334 7.78 -13.52 -13.09
N ASP A 335 7.78 -12.35 -12.45
CA ASP A 335 8.34 -12.20 -11.11
C ASP A 335 7.15 -12.14 -10.13
N PRO A 336 6.89 -13.19 -9.34
CA PRO A 336 5.70 -13.27 -8.50
C PRO A 336 5.81 -12.46 -7.20
N LEU A 337 6.74 -11.51 -7.12
CA LEU A 337 7.21 -10.94 -5.87
C LEU A 337 6.72 -9.51 -5.64
N GLY A 338 6.10 -9.32 -4.48
CA GLY A 338 5.61 -8.07 -3.96
C GLY A 338 4.93 -8.33 -2.61
N ALA A 339 5.25 -7.52 -1.61
CA ALA A 339 4.71 -7.66 -0.26
C ALA A 339 3.79 -6.46 0.04
N THR A 340 2.52 -6.56 -0.34
CA THR A 340 1.48 -5.54 -0.09
C THR A 340 0.34 -6.13 0.74
N THR A 341 -0.42 -5.25 1.41
CA THR A 341 -1.70 -5.62 2.04
C THR A 341 -2.83 -4.94 1.29
N HIS A 342 -3.85 -5.72 0.92
CA HIS A 342 -5.06 -5.21 0.27
C HIS A 342 -6.31 -5.45 1.12
N ILE A 343 -7.18 -4.45 1.20
CA ILE A 343 -8.45 -4.50 1.93
C ILE A 343 -9.55 -3.95 1.03
N SER A 344 -10.67 -4.67 0.94
CA SER A 344 -11.84 -4.25 0.16
C SER A 344 -13.09 -4.24 1.05
N VAL A 345 -13.90 -3.18 0.96
CA VAL A 345 -15.15 -3.04 1.71
C VAL A 345 -16.24 -2.45 0.81
N ILE A 346 -17.43 -3.04 0.86
CA ILE A 346 -18.66 -2.44 0.31
C ILE A 346 -19.72 -2.51 1.42
N ASP A 347 -20.27 -1.36 1.82
CA ASP A 347 -21.35 -1.33 2.81
C ASP A 347 -22.74 -1.42 2.19
N ALA A 348 -23.75 -1.59 3.04
CA ALA A 348 -25.14 -1.74 2.62
C ALA A 348 -25.76 -0.46 2.01
N GLU A 349 -25.09 0.69 2.15
CA GLU A 349 -25.52 1.98 1.58
C GLU A 349 -24.86 2.24 0.22
N GLY A 350 -24.01 1.32 -0.27
CA GLY A 350 -23.33 1.44 -1.56
C GLY A 350 -22.08 2.31 -1.53
N LEU A 351 -21.57 2.66 -0.34
CA LEU A 351 -20.22 3.21 -0.21
C LEU A 351 -19.23 2.05 -0.32
N ALA A 352 -18.31 2.18 -1.27
CA ALA A 352 -17.21 1.24 -1.46
C ALA A 352 -15.89 1.91 -1.10
N ALA A 353 -14.97 1.12 -0.57
CA ALA A 353 -13.59 1.51 -0.33
C ALA A 353 -12.69 0.31 -0.62
N THR A 354 -11.62 0.54 -1.37
CA THR A 354 -10.60 -0.46 -1.70
C THR A 354 -9.24 0.18 -1.51
N MET A 355 -8.34 -0.49 -0.80
CA MET A 355 -7.09 0.09 -0.31
C MET A 355 -5.96 -0.91 -0.46
N THR A 356 -4.89 -0.49 -1.10
CA THR A 356 -3.62 -1.22 -1.13
C THR A 356 -2.55 -0.37 -0.44
N THR A 357 -1.78 -1.01 0.43
CA THR A 357 -0.75 -0.36 1.24
C THR A 357 0.50 -1.22 1.32
N SER A 358 1.64 -0.61 1.60
CA SER A 358 2.91 -1.30 1.77
C SER A 358 3.81 -0.57 2.77
N ASN A 359 4.78 -1.28 3.34
CA ASN A 359 5.95 -0.71 4.01
C ASN A 359 7.25 -0.96 3.22
N GLY A 360 7.14 -1.49 1.99
CA GLY A 360 8.23 -2.22 1.35
C GLY A 360 8.61 -3.42 2.21
N GLU A 361 9.87 -3.79 2.20
CA GLU A 361 10.47 -4.78 3.11
C GLU A 361 10.85 -4.15 4.48
N GLY A 362 10.80 -2.82 4.55
CA GLY A 362 11.14 -1.98 5.69
C GLY A 362 12.65 -1.72 5.83
N CYS A 363 13.02 -0.59 6.45
CA CYS A 363 14.42 -0.11 6.43
C CYS A 363 15.35 -0.72 7.49
N GLY A 364 14.93 -1.79 8.18
CA GLY A 364 15.69 -2.37 9.30
C GLY A 364 15.70 -1.53 10.60
N TYR A 365 14.88 -0.48 10.70
CA TYR A 365 14.73 0.33 11.92
C TYR A 365 13.27 0.59 12.28
N ALA A 366 12.97 0.53 13.58
CA ALA A 366 11.70 0.99 14.12
C ALA A 366 11.82 2.40 14.71
N LEU A 367 10.72 3.16 14.64
CA LEU A 367 10.57 4.46 15.26
C LEU A 367 10.53 4.31 16.80
N PRO A 368 11.55 4.81 17.52
CA PRO A 368 11.63 4.64 18.98
C PRO A 368 10.45 5.28 19.70
N GLY A 369 9.86 4.57 20.67
CA GLY A 369 8.71 5.04 21.46
C GLY A 369 7.35 4.79 20.81
N PHE A 370 7.32 4.38 19.53
CA PHE A 370 6.08 4.09 18.80
C PHE A 370 5.95 2.63 18.38
N GLY A 371 7.06 1.87 18.35
CA GLY A 371 7.06 0.50 17.88
C GLY A 371 6.69 0.35 16.39
N ILE A 372 6.96 1.36 15.56
CA ILE A 372 6.55 1.39 14.15
C ILE A 372 7.77 1.10 13.26
N HIS A 373 7.77 0.02 12.49
CA HIS A 373 8.82 -0.25 11.48
C HIS A 373 8.69 0.75 10.33
N VAL A 374 9.77 1.45 9.97
CA VAL A 374 9.73 2.48 8.92
C VAL A 374 10.02 1.87 7.54
N ASN A 375 9.40 2.43 6.49
CA ASN A 375 9.55 1.97 5.11
C ASN A 375 10.99 2.07 4.59
N ASN A 376 11.28 1.31 3.54
CA ASN A 376 12.51 1.37 2.74
C ASN A 376 12.25 1.83 1.29
N PHE A 377 11.24 2.67 1.04
CA PHE A 377 10.83 2.97 -0.34
C PHE A 377 11.96 3.58 -1.21
N LEU A 378 12.93 4.29 -0.63
CA LEU A 378 14.09 4.82 -1.38
C LEU A 378 15.17 3.76 -1.66
N GLY A 379 15.02 2.56 -1.12
CA GLY A 379 15.94 1.43 -1.25
C GLY A 379 15.42 0.29 -2.12
N GLU A 380 14.27 0.47 -2.77
CA GLU A 380 13.67 -0.46 -3.73
C GLU A 380 13.92 0.04 -5.16
N ASP A 381 14.63 -0.72 -5.98
CA ASP A 381 14.98 -0.31 -7.35
C ASP A 381 13.73 -0.05 -8.21
N ASP A 382 12.71 -0.89 -8.07
CA ASP A 382 11.50 -0.88 -8.91
C ASP A 382 10.68 0.42 -8.81
N ILE A 383 10.78 1.13 -7.68
CA ILE A 383 10.10 2.42 -7.45
C ILE A 383 11.08 3.60 -7.46
N ASN A 384 12.35 3.36 -7.81
CA ASN A 384 13.38 4.37 -8.05
C ASN A 384 14.07 4.18 -9.43
N PRO A 385 13.34 4.25 -10.55
CA PRO A 385 13.87 3.89 -11.88
C PRO A 385 14.98 4.82 -12.38
N ALA A 386 15.10 6.03 -11.84
CA ALA A 386 16.22 6.93 -12.12
C ALA A 386 17.48 6.63 -11.26
N GLY A 387 17.42 5.61 -10.41
CA GLY A 387 18.41 5.28 -9.40
C GLY A 387 18.13 5.92 -8.04
N PHE A 388 18.74 5.37 -6.99
CA PHE A 388 18.53 5.82 -5.62
C PHE A 388 18.91 7.29 -5.40
N HIS A 389 18.03 7.99 -4.68
CA HIS A 389 18.20 9.38 -4.27
C HIS A 389 18.45 10.35 -5.45
N GLN A 390 18.08 10.01 -6.68
CA GLN A 390 18.22 10.93 -7.83
C GLN A 390 17.02 11.85 -8.00
N ALA A 391 15.84 11.44 -7.53
CA ALA A 391 14.63 12.24 -7.60
C ALA A 391 14.72 13.49 -6.71
N ALA A 392 14.09 14.58 -7.14
CA ALA A 392 14.07 15.83 -6.41
C ALA A 392 13.25 15.71 -5.10
N PRO A 393 13.68 16.35 -3.99
CA PRO A 393 12.90 16.39 -2.76
C PRO A 393 11.50 16.95 -2.97
N GLY A 394 10.51 16.27 -2.40
CA GLY A 394 9.10 16.60 -2.47
C GLY A 394 8.35 16.04 -3.68
N THR A 395 9.04 15.34 -4.59
CA THR A 395 8.40 14.57 -5.65
C THR A 395 7.59 13.42 -5.06
N TRP A 396 6.38 13.18 -5.57
CA TRP A 396 5.59 12.00 -5.22
C TRP A 396 6.18 10.75 -5.86
N MET A 397 6.35 9.69 -5.08
CA MET A 397 6.87 8.43 -5.57
C MET A 397 5.83 7.67 -6.40
N SER A 398 6.29 6.89 -7.38
CA SER A 398 5.45 5.96 -8.14
C SER A 398 5.29 4.65 -7.37
N THR A 399 4.21 3.92 -7.67
CA THR A 399 3.91 2.61 -7.09
C THR A 399 3.14 1.76 -8.09
N MET A 400 3.27 0.44 -7.96
CA MET A 400 2.51 -0.57 -8.72
C MET A 400 1.19 -0.98 -8.05
N MET A 401 0.96 -0.54 -6.80
CA MET A 401 -0.28 -0.82 -6.07
C MET A 401 -1.50 -0.43 -6.89
N SER A 402 -2.53 -1.28 -6.93
CA SER A 402 -3.70 -1.05 -7.78
C SER A 402 -5.03 -1.30 -7.04
N PRO A 403 -5.40 -0.44 -6.08
CA PRO A 403 -6.75 -0.46 -5.53
C PRO A 403 -7.77 -0.12 -6.64
N THR A 404 -8.76 -0.99 -6.86
CA THR A 404 -9.66 -0.89 -8.02
C THR A 404 -11.12 -1.20 -7.66
N LEU A 405 -12.05 -0.37 -8.15
CA LEU A 405 -13.50 -0.59 -8.06
C LEU A 405 -14.09 -0.87 -9.44
N LEU A 406 -14.97 -1.87 -9.55
CA LEU A 406 -15.81 -2.06 -10.74
C LEU A 406 -17.20 -1.51 -10.45
N ILE A 407 -17.64 -0.62 -11.34
CA ILE A 407 -18.93 0.04 -11.26
C ILE A 407 -19.81 -0.46 -12.41
N ARG A 408 -21.04 -0.87 -12.09
CA ARG A 408 -22.08 -1.22 -13.06
C ARG A 408 -23.34 -0.42 -12.74
N ALA A 409 -23.88 0.28 -13.74
CA ALA A 409 -25.05 1.16 -13.56
C ALA A 409 -24.89 2.13 -12.36
N ALA A 410 -23.74 2.79 -12.29
CA ALA A 410 -23.31 3.73 -11.23
C ALA A 410 -23.03 3.13 -9.84
N GLN A 411 -23.41 1.88 -9.58
CA GLN A 411 -23.21 1.21 -8.29
C GLN A 411 -21.93 0.36 -8.28
N PRO A 412 -21.19 0.29 -7.15
CA PRO A 412 -20.05 -0.58 -7.04
C PRO A 412 -20.53 -2.03 -6.97
N CYS A 413 -19.98 -2.89 -7.82
CA CYS A 413 -20.31 -4.32 -7.83
C CYS A 413 -19.12 -5.21 -7.45
N LEU A 414 -17.89 -4.70 -7.55
CA LEU A 414 -16.69 -5.38 -7.09
C LEU A 414 -15.68 -4.35 -6.56
N ALA A 415 -14.99 -4.73 -5.49
CA ALA A 415 -13.85 -4.02 -4.95
C ALA A 415 -12.71 -5.02 -4.87
N LEU A 416 -11.55 -4.68 -5.45
CA LEU A 416 -10.40 -5.57 -5.58
C LEU A 416 -9.10 -4.77 -5.63
N GLY A 417 -7.99 -5.49 -5.54
CA GLY A 417 -6.65 -4.97 -5.74
C GLY A 417 -5.64 -6.02 -5.29
N SER A 418 -4.38 -5.75 -5.65
CA SER A 418 -3.21 -6.53 -5.28
C SER A 418 -2.02 -5.61 -5.07
#